data_AF-X0Z6V0-F1
#
_entry.id   AF-X0Z6V0-F1
#
_cell.length_a   1.000
_cell.length_b   1.000
_cell.length_c   1.000
_cell.angle_alpha   90.00
_cell.angle_beta   90.00
_cell.angle_gamma   90.00
#
_symmetry.space_group_name_H-M   'P 1'
#
loop_
_entity.id
_entity.type
_entity.pdbx_description
1 polymer ?
#
loop_
_entity_poly.entity_id
_entity_poly.type
_entity_poly.pdbx_seq_one_letter_code
_entity_poly.pdbx_strand_id
1 'polypeptide(L)'
;MTPNKLPIFEIPDLKKGIFLTRPNRFVGEIEYKGQIETAHIHDPGRLKELLVKGAYVLFTYSKGKLNYYIKAVCIEDEWVLIDTALHSNIAMKVFEFLPEFSDIKEIRKEVKIG
;
A
#
# COMPACT_ATOMS: atom_id res chain seq x y z
N MET A 1 5.10 29.08 6.49
CA MET A 1 3.78 28.61 6.00
C MET A 1 3.83 27.11 5.92
N THR A 2 3.07 26.40 6.74
CA THR A 2 2.87 24.95 6.56
C THR A 2 2.19 24.76 5.21
N PRO A 3 2.71 23.93 4.29
CA PRO A 3 2.01 23.66 3.05
C PRO A 3 0.61 23.15 3.39
N ASN A 4 -0.41 23.71 2.75
CA ASN A 4 -1.78 23.28 2.94
C ASN A 4 -1.88 21.82 2.44
N LYS A 5 -1.95 20.86 3.37
CA LYS A 5 -2.01 19.43 3.02
C LYS A 5 -3.42 19.11 2.55
N LEU A 6 -3.58 18.86 1.25
CA LEU A 6 -4.83 18.36 0.66
C LEU A 6 -4.87 16.84 0.81
N PRO A 7 -5.86 16.26 1.53
CA PRO A 7 -5.98 14.81 1.63
C PRO A 7 -6.42 14.23 0.28
N ILE A 8 -5.57 13.41 -0.33
CA ILE A 8 -5.83 12.77 -1.63
C ILE A 8 -6.55 11.42 -1.48
N PHE A 9 -6.25 10.69 -0.41
CA PHE A 9 -6.75 9.35 -0.20
C PHE A 9 -6.71 8.98 1.29
N GLU A 10 -7.69 8.19 1.72
CA GLU A 10 -7.79 7.68 3.08
C GLU A 10 -7.90 6.15 3.06
N ILE A 11 -7.18 5.49 3.97
CA ILE A 11 -7.28 4.04 4.19
C ILE A 11 -7.92 3.84 5.58
N PRO A 12 -9.21 3.48 5.66
CA PRO A 12 -9.86 3.23 6.93
C PRO A 12 -9.40 1.91 7.56
N ASP A 13 -9.70 1.73 8.85
CA ASP A 13 -9.54 0.47 9.60
C ASP A 13 -8.14 -0.13 9.63
N LEU A 14 -7.12 0.73 9.50
CA LEU A 14 -5.72 0.36 9.60
C LEU A 14 -5.41 -0.22 10.98
N LYS A 15 -4.75 -1.37 10.95
CA LYS A 15 -4.19 -2.04 12.12
C LYS A 15 -2.67 -2.01 12.00
N LYS A 16 -2.00 -1.99 13.15
CA LYS A 16 -0.54 -2.01 13.24
C LYS A 16 -0.08 -3.35 13.80
N GLY A 17 0.99 -3.90 13.23
CA GLY A 17 1.61 -5.16 13.65
C GLY A 17 3.07 -5.22 13.26
N ILE A 18 3.69 -6.38 13.46
CA ILE A 18 5.11 -6.61 13.18
C ILE A 18 5.22 -7.58 12.01
N PHE A 19 6.02 -7.23 11.01
CA PHE A 19 6.31 -8.11 9.91
C PHE A 19 7.27 -9.24 10.32
N LEU A 20 6.97 -10.48 9.96
CA LEU A 20 7.76 -11.65 10.33
C LEU A 20 8.51 -12.24 9.14
N THR A 21 7.79 -12.68 8.11
CA THR A 21 8.38 -13.36 6.94
C THR A 21 7.57 -13.09 5.66
N ARG A 22 8.17 -13.32 4.49
CA ARG A 22 7.51 -13.32 3.17
C ARG A 22 7.68 -14.69 2.52
N PRO A 23 6.83 -15.69 2.81
CA PRO A 23 7.01 -17.04 2.28
C PRO A 23 7.02 -17.09 0.76
N ASN A 24 6.29 -16.20 0.08
CA ASN A 24 6.34 -16.03 -1.37
C ASN A 24 5.96 -14.59 -1.75
N ARG A 25 6.03 -14.26 -3.04
CA ARG A 25 5.82 -12.89 -3.51
C ARG A 25 4.45 -12.28 -3.18
N PHE A 26 3.46 -13.08 -2.80
CA PHE A 26 2.09 -12.65 -2.50
C PHE A 26 1.66 -12.86 -1.05
N VAL A 27 2.48 -13.52 -0.23
CA VAL A 27 2.14 -13.90 1.15
C VAL A 27 3.17 -13.30 2.09
N GLY A 28 2.71 -12.60 3.11
CA GLY A 28 3.47 -12.20 4.28
C GLY A 28 2.87 -12.80 5.55
N GLU A 29 3.72 -12.99 6.55
CA GLU A 29 3.31 -13.33 7.91
C GLU A 29 3.55 -12.12 8.81
N ILE A 30 2.58 -11.83 9.66
CA ILE A 30 2.63 -10.71 10.60
C ILE A 30 2.31 -11.20 12.02
N GLU A 31 2.92 -10.58 13.02
CA GLU A 31 2.50 -10.72 14.41
C GLU A 31 1.48 -9.62 14.74
N TYR A 32 0.31 -10.04 15.21
CA TYR A 32 -0.74 -9.14 15.66
C TYR A 32 -1.48 -9.75 16.84
N LYS A 33 -1.62 -8.99 17.92
CA LYS A 33 -2.26 -9.45 19.18
C LYS A 33 -1.69 -10.78 19.71
N GLY A 34 -0.38 -10.98 19.56
CA GLY A 34 0.33 -12.18 20.00
C GLY A 34 0.08 -13.42 19.13
N GLN A 35 -0.54 -13.27 17.95
CA GLN A 35 -0.77 -14.37 17.01
C GLN A 35 -0.05 -14.11 15.68
N ILE A 36 0.36 -15.20 15.03
CA ILE A 36 0.91 -15.16 13.67
C ILE A 36 -0.24 -15.25 12.68
N GLU A 37 -0.31 -14.26 11.80
CA GLU A 37 -1.41 -14.07 10.87
C GLU A 37 -0.89 -13.95 9.43
N THR A 38 -1.71 -14.37 8.47
CA THR A 38 -1.35 -14.29 7.05
C THR A 38 -1.92 -13.05 6.40
N ALA A 39 -1.08 -12.38 5.60
CA ALA A 39 -1.44 -11.17 4.90
C ALA A 39 -1.02 -11.23 3.43
N HIS A 40 -1.86 -10.72 2.55
CA HIS A 40 -1.55 -10.63 1.13
C HIS A 40 -0.76 -9.36 0.84
N ILE A 41 0.24 -9.49 -0.03
CA ILE A 41 1.10 -8.41 -0.52
C ILE A 41 0.77 -8.22 -2.00
N HIS A 42 0.21 -7.07 -2.36
CA HIS A 42 -0.18 -6.77 -3.74
C HIS A 42 1.02 -6.47 -4.64
N ASP A 43 2.15 -6.03 -4.08
CA ASP A 43 3.37 -5.79 -4.85
C ASP A 43 4.18 -7.09 -5.03
N PRO A 44 4.27 -7.65 -6.25
CA PRO A 44 5.05 -8.85 -6.53
C PRO A 44 6.56 -8.57 -6.61
N GLY A 45 6.98 -7.30 -6.54
CA GLY A 45 8.34 -6.82 -6.67
C GLY A 45 9.26 -7.27 -5.53
N ARG A 46 10.50 -6.76 -5.56
CA ARG A 46 11.58 -7.24 -4.69
C ARG A 46 11.23 -7.08 -3.22
N LEU A 47 10.82 -5.88 -2.77
CA LEU A 47 10.43 -5.52 -1.39
C LEU A 47 11.37 -6.02 -0.26
N LYS A 48 12.51 -6.65 -0.56
CA LYS A 48 13.35 -7.34 0.43
C LYS A 48 13.97 -6.39 1.44
N GLU A 49 14.23 -5.17 1.00
CA GLU A 49 14.81 -4.10 1.82
C GLU A 49 13.73 -3.37 2.64
N LEU A 50 12.47 -3.44 2.21
CA LEU A 50 11.36 -2.79 2.91
C LEU A 50 10.73 -3.74 3.95
N LEU A 51 10.43 -4.97 3.53
CA LEU A 51 9.81 -6.00 4.37
C LEU A 51 10.88 -6.82 5.10
N VAL A 52 11.53 -6.19 6.06
CA VAL A 52 12.51 -6.82 6.95
C VAL A 52 11.81 -7.31 8.21
N LYS A 53 12.21 -8.49 8.71
CA LYS A 53 11.67 -9.04 9.97
C LYS A 53 11.81 -8.02 11.10
N GLY A 54 10.72 -7.78 11.83
CA GLY A 54 10.67 -6.79 12.91
C GLY A 54 10.14 -5.42 12.47
N ALA A 55 10.04 -5.14 11.16
CA ALA A 55 9.49 -3.88 10.69
C ALA A 55 8.01 -3.73 11.08
N TYR A 56 7.60 -2.51 11.45
CA TYR A 56 6.19 -2.23 11.65
C TYR A 56 5.46 -2.20 10.31
N VAL A 57 4.26 -2.78 10.28
CA VAL A 57 3.39 -2.76 9.11
C VAL A 57 2.01 -2.26 9.48
N LEU A 58 1.39 -1.58 8.51
CA LEU A 58 -0.02 -1.22 8.52
C LEU A 58 -0.78 -2.16 7.61
N PHE A 59 -1.92 -2.67 8.05
CA PHE A 59 -2.71 -3.63 7.30
C PHE A 59 -4.21 -3.49 7.57
N THR A 60 -5.04 -4.00 6.66
CA THR A 60 -6.50 -4.05 6.81
C THR A 60 -7.00 -5.49 6.73
N TYR A 61 -8.25 -5.74 7.10
CA TYR A 61 -8.89 -7.02 6.77
C TYR A 61 -8.91 -7.22 5.26
N SER A 62 -8.74 -8.48 4.87
CA SER A 62 -8.82 -8.91 3.48
C SER A 62 -10.23 -9.41 3.15
N LYS A 63 -10.57 -9.38 1.85
CA LYS A 63 -11.76 -10.05 1.29
C LYS A 63 -11.39 -11.34 0.52
N GLY A 64 -10.10 -11.70 0.52
CA GLY A 64 -9.54 -12.84 -0.19
C GLY A 64 -9.27 -14.04 0.72
N LYS A 65 -8.38 -14.93 0.29
CA LYS A 65 -8.05 -16.17 1.01
C LYS A 65 -7.20 -15.97 2.27
N LEU A 66 -6.43 -14.88 2.35
CA LEU A 66 -5.60 -14.57 3.51
C LEU A 66 -6.36 -13.62 4.43
N ASN A 67 -5.96 -13.53 5.70
CA ASN A 67 -6.70 -12.79 6.71
C ASN A 67 -6.61 -11.26 6.52
N TYR A 68 -5.47 -10.78 6.00
CA TYR A 68 -5.18 -9.35 5.90
C TYR A 68 -4.60 -8.91 4.54
N TYR A 69 -4.57 -7.60 4.30
CA TYR A 69 -3.81 -6.94 3.23
C TYR A 69 -2.75 -6.03 3.86
N ILE A 70 -1.47 -6.23 3.56
CA ILE A 70 -0.44 -5.26 3.96
C ILE A 70 -0.58 -4.01 3.10
N LYS A 71 -0.69 -2.85 3.77
CA LYS A 71 -0.86 -1.53 3.14
C LYS A 71 0.44 -0.75 3.07
N ALA A 72 1.14 -0.68 4.19
CA ALA A 72 2.38 0.08 4.32
C ALA A 72 3.36 -0.61 5.26
N VAL A 73 4.62 -0.25 5.14
CA VAL A 73 5.72 -0.67 6.02
C VAL A 73 6.46 0.56 6.53
N CYS A 74 6.90 0.53 7.78
CA CYS A 74 7.65 1.61 8.41
C CYS A 74 9.15 1.39 8.21
N ILE A 75 9.84 2.42 7.70
CA ILE A 75 11.29 2.44 7.48
C ILE A 75 11.77 3.81 7.93
N GLU A 76 12.77 3.85 8.82
CA GLU A 76 13.36 5.11 9.29
C GLU A 76 12.29 6.13 9.75
N ASP A 77 11.28 5.65 10.49
CA ASP A 77 10.12 6.41 10.98
C ASP A 77 9.17 6.97 9.90
N GLU A 78 9.33 6.55 8.64
CA GLU A 78 8.44 6.89 7.53
C GLU A 78 7.60 5.69 7.07
N TRP A 79 6.34 5.96 6.72
CA TRP A 79 5.44 4.94 6.18
C TRP A 79 5.53 4.90 4.66
N VAL A 80 6.03 3.78 4.14
CA VAL A 80 6.06 3.51 2.70
C VAL A 80 4.83 2.71 2.32
N LEU A 81 3.98 3.28 1.46
CA LEU A 81 2.83 2.58 0.88
C LEU A 81 3.33 1.51 -0.10
N ILE A 82 2.98 0.24 0.15
CA ILE A 82 3.39 -0.91 -0.67
C ILE A 82 2.20 -1.64 -1.30
N ASP A 83 0.99 -1.15 -1.08
CA ASP A 83 -0.22 -1.69 -1.71
C ASP A 83 -0.44 -1.08 -3.09
N THR A 84 0.18 -1.71 -4.08
CA THR A 84 0.12 -1.31 -5.49
C THR A 84 -1.29 -1.29 -6.06
N ALA A 85 -2.26 -2.01 -5.47
CA ALA A 85 -3.66 -1.94 -5.88
C ALA A 85 -4.28 -0.56 -5.65
N LEU A 86 -3.69 0.27 -4.78
CA LEU A 86 -4.14 1.63 -4.48
C LEU A 86 -3.50 2.68 -5.39
N HIS A 87 -2.31 2.42 -5.93
CA HIS A 87 -1.48 3.43 -6.61
C HIS A 87 -2.20 4.07 -7.80
N SER A 88 -2.87 3.27 -8.63
CA SER A 88 -3.61 3.78 -9.80
C SER A 88 -4.80 4.67 -9.40
N ASN A 89 -5.47 4.38 -8.29
CA ASN A 89 -6.56 5.23 -7.78
C ASN A 89 -6.04 6.55 -7.21
N ILE A 90 -4.93 6.49 -6.47
CA ILE A 90 -4.26 7.68 -5.92
C ILE A 90 -3.77 8.57 -7.07
N ALA A 91 -3.10 8.01 -8.07
CA ALA A 91 -2.59 8.76 -9.22
C ALA A 91 -3.68 9.53 -9.95
N MET A 92 -4.84 8.91 -10.22
CA MET A 92 -5.97 9.63 -10.84
C MET A 92 -6.43 10.82 -10.03
N LYS A 93 -6.48 10.68 -8.70
CA LYS A 93 -6.87 11.78 -7.83
C LYS A 93 -5.82 12.89 -7.84
N VAL A 94 -4.54 12.55 -7.89
CA VAL A 94 -3.46 13.55 -8.02
C VAL A 94 -3.56 14.31 -9.33
N PHE A 95 -3.86 13.65 -10.45
CA PHE A 95 -3.97 14.31 -11.76
C PHE A 95 -5.01 15.43 -11.80
N GLU A 96 -6.09 15.34 -11.01
CA GLU A 96 -7.11 16.39 -10.87
C GLU A 96 -6.53 17.73 -10.35
N PHE A 97 -5.36 17.70 -9.69
CA PHE A 97 -4.72 18.88 -9.08
C PHE A 97 -3.44 19.34 -9.81
N LEU A 98 -3.01 18.63 -10.85
CA LEU A 98 -1.80 18.96 -11.60
C LEU A 98 -2.14 19.84 -12.82
N PRO A 99 -1.60 21.07 -12.91
CA PRO A 99 -1.87 21.97 -14.04
C PRO A 99 -1.53 21.36 -15.40
N GLU A 100 -0.54 20.49 -15.48
CA GLU A 100 -0.12 19.81 -16.70
C GLU A 100 -1.21 18.91 -17.29
N PHE A 101 -2.23 18.56 -16.50
CA PHE A 101 -3.35 17.72 -16.90
C PHE A 101 -4.67 18.51 -17.06
N SER A 102 -4.67 19.85 -16.94
CA SER A 102 -5.90 20.65 -16.94
C SER A 102 -6.70 20.56 -18.24
N ASP A 103 -6.02 20.42 -19.38
CA ASP A 103 -6.63 20.37 -20.71
C ASP A 103 -6.86 18.94 -21.22
N ILE A 104 -6.59 17.93 -20.39
CA ILE A 104 -6.77 16.53 -20.75
C ILE A 104 -8.26 16.16 -20.68
N LYS A 105 -8.82 15.74 -21.82
CA LYS A 105 -10.24 15.36 -21.94
C LYS A 105 -10.58 14.04 -21.25
N GLU A 106 -9.64 13.09 -21.24
CA GLU A 106 -9.86 11.76 -20.70
C GLU A 106 -8.54 11.11 -20.27
N ILE A 107 -8.54 10.49 -19.08
CA ILE A 107 -7.45 9.65 -18.59
C ILE A 107 -8.01 8.26 -18.34
N ARG A 108 -7.38 7.24 -18.93
CA ARG A 108 -7.79 5.82 -18.82
C ARG A 108 -6.72 5.00 -18.09
N LYS A 109 -7.15 3.95 -17.40
CA LYS A 109 -6.29 2.96 -16.73
C LYS A 109 -6.20 1.68 -17.56
N GLU A 110 -5.12 0.92 -17.40
CA GLU A 110 -4.95 -0.42 -17.99
C GLU A 110 -5.22 -0.46 -19.51
N VAL A 111 -4.78 0.60 -20.23
CA VAL A 111 -4.92 0.66 -21.69
C VAL A 111 -4.01 -0.39 -22.30
N LYS A 112 -4.59 -1.31 -23.07
CA LYS A 112 -3.82 -2.30 -23.83
C LYS A 112 -3.10 -1.59 -24.98
N ILE A 113 -1.77 -1.53 -24.87
CA ILE A 113 -0.90 -1.11 -25.95
C ILE A 113 -0.22 -2.38 -26.47
N GLY A 114 -0.44 -2.66 -27.76
CA GLY A 114 0.16 -3.81 -28.46
C GLY A 114 1.59 -3.53 -28.86
#